data_AF-A0A5C7Q626-F1
#
_entry.id   AF-A0A5C7Q626-F1
#
_cell.length_a   1.000
_cell.length_b   1.000
_cell.length_c   1.000
_cell.angle_alpha   90.00
_cell.angle_beta   90.00
_cell.angle_gamma   90.00
#
_symmetry.space_group_name_H-M   'P 1'
#
loop_
_entity.id
_entity.type
_entity.pdbx_description
1 polymer ?
#
loop_
_entity_poly.entity_id
_entity_poly.type
_entity_poly.pdbx_seq_one_letter_code
_entity_poly.pdbx_strand_id
1 'polypeptide(L)'
;MAILTTQTIEYESAASQQSFAALTDSGDHTVFTSTTTPWSQASGYEPVIGPYGVIDGGAVIPAVGAGNNNVDAAAVVLMAPGMTGASATTGRITVAADTDLSCTRGSSTNTHIINSITVNSSGAYAVVAGTATTAFSETRGASGGPPFIPVGSIEVAQVRLTSITAAPITADEIYQVVGTHQERYDYPVYSVDYLRGKITFSAALPLIHTGSVAKSVRARVATPVFAEIANSRDWVPAETSNTTNSESYYDGDVGSVSSSLGQASFTAALQSGVTDGILSKVGQKLIFRFKPSRSGSAYQLTQGVLGVARTFGVKSSPQGSFTVSPEQASVDFTGL
;
A
#
# COMPACT_ATOMS: atom_id res chain seq x y z
N MET A 1 24.75 33.96 -5.31
CA MET A 1 24.44 33.25 -4.06
C MET A 1 23.26 33.98 -3.42
N ALA A 2 22.06 33.42 -3.48
CA ALA A 2 20.91 34.06 -2.84
C ALA A 2 21.07 33.92 -1.32
N ILE A 3 21.10 35.03 -0.59
CA ILE A 3 21.03 35.00 0.87
C ILE A 3 19.63 34.47 1.19
N LEU A 4 19.55 33.30 1.82
CA LEU A 4 18.29 32.75 2.31
C LEU A 4 17.84 33.63 3.47
N THR A 5 16.89 34.53 3.22
CA THR A 5 16.60 35.64 4.13
C THR A 5 15.73 35.24 5.33
N THR A 6 15.01 34.12 5.27
CA THR A 6 14.24 33.58 6.41
C THR A 6 13.99 32.08 6.21
N GLN A 7 14.52 31.24 7.09
CA GLN A 7 14.20 29.80 7.15
C GLN A 7 12.98 29.57 8.04
N THR A 8 12.28 28.45 7.88
CA THR A 8 11.20 28.07 8.80
C THR A 8 11.14 26.57 9.00
N ILE A 9 10.75 26.14 10.19
CA ILE A 9 10.41 24.76 10.52
C ILE A 9 8.93 24.74 10.85
N GLU A 10 8.21 23.82 10.26
CA GLU A 10 6.79 23.59 10.51
C GLU A 10 6.58 22.15 10.98
N TYR A 11 5.54 21.94 11.79
CA TYR A 11 5.14 20.61 12.25
C TYR A 11 3.70 20.32 11.86
N GLU A 12 3.39 19.04 11.71
CA GLU A 12 2.03 18.55 11.55
C GLU A 12 1.21 18.81 12.82
N SER A 13 0.38 19.85 12.76
CA SER A 13 -0.48 20.26 13.88
C SER A 13 -1.81 19.51 13.89
N ALA A 14 -2.30 19.16 12.70
CA ALA A 14 -3.48 18.35 12.44
C ALA A 14 -3.31 17.61 11.11
N ALA A 15 -4.27 16.77 10.74
CA ALA A 15 -4.30 16.09 9.45
C ALA A 15 -5.71 16.11 8.88
N SER A 16 -5.82 16.15 7.54
CA SER A 16 -7.08 16.09 6.82
C SER A 16 -7.23 14.75 6.14
N GLN A 17 -8.13 13.92 6.66
CA GLN A 17 -8.44 12.61 6.11
C GLN A 17 -9.12 12.73 4.73
N GLN A 18 -8.60 11.99 3.76
CA GLN A 18 -9.21 11.80 2.43
C GLN A 18 -9.92 10.44 2.37
N SER A 19 -10.87 10.30 1.44
CA SER A 19 -11.46 9.01 1.10
C SER A 19 -10.45 8.10 0.38
N PHE A 20 -10.79 6.82 0.20
CA PHE A 20 -10.02 5.96 -0.68
C PHE A 20 -9.97 6.53 -2.11
N ALA A 21 -8.76 6.66 -2.65
CA ALA A 21 -8.52 7.02 -4.04
C ALA A 21 -7.66 5.94 -4.71
N ALA A 22 -7.86 5.74 -6.01
CA ALA A 22 -6.98 4.88 -6.80
C ALA A 22 -5.61 5.54 -6.99
N LEU A 23 -4.56 4.74 -6.86
CA LEU A 23 -3.20 5.16 -7.14
C LEU A 23 -2.90 5.01 -8.64
N THR A 24 -1.95 5.82 -9.11
CA THR A 24 -1.49 5.80 -10.50
C THR A 24 -0.35 4.82 -10.65
N ASP A 25 -0.52 3.84 -11.52
CA ASP A 25 0.53 2.89 -11.93
C ASP A 25 1.61 3.62 -12.75
N SER A 26 2.89 3.37 -12.43
CA SER A 26 4.03 3.89 -13.20
C SER A 26 4.19 3.23 -14.58
N GLY A 27 3.46 2.15 -14.85
CA GLY A 27 3.55 1.34 -16.06
C GLY A 27 4.42 0.09 -15.94
N ASP A 28 5.20 -0.03 -14.86
CA ASP A 28 5.95 -1.26 -14.53
C ASP A 28 5.12 -2.24 -13.68
N HIS A 29 3.93 -1.83 -13.23
CA HIS A 29 3.01 -2.59 -12.37
C HIS A 29 3.61 -2.99 -11.00
N THR A 30 4.73 -2.38 -10.62
CA THR A 30 5.38 -2.50 -9.32
C THR A 30 5.25 -1.22 -8.51
N VAL A 31 5.21 -0.06 -9.15
CA VAL A 31 5.17 1.25 -8.48
C VAL A 31 3.83 1.94 -8.69
N PHE A 32 3.21 2.31 -7.58
CA PHE A 32 1.94 3.03 -7.57
C PHE A 32 2.09 4.32 -6.76
N THR A 33 1.64 5.44 -7.33
CA THR A 33 1.84 6.78 -6.76
C THR A 33 0.52 7.51 -6.54
N SER A 34 0.48 8.36 -5.52
CA SER A 34 -0.60 9.32 -5.29
C SER A 34 -0.15 10.72 -5.65
N THR A 35 -1.07 11.51 -6.20
CA THR A 35 -0.91 12.96 -6.32
C THR A 35 -1.09 13.69 -4.99
N THR A 36 -1.76 13.04 -4.02
CA THR A 36 -1.97 13.56 -2.67
C THR A 36 -0.81 13.14 -1.80
N THR A 37 0.12 14.05 -1.51
CA THR A 37 1.33 13.80 -0.71
C THR A 37 1.64 15.01 0.19
N PRO A 38 2.38 14.84 1.29
CA PRO A 38 2.77 13.58 1.93
C PRO A 38 1.60 12.92 2.69
N TRP A 39 1.77 11.66 3.09
CA TRP A 39 0.81 10.92 3.91
C TRP A 39 1.17 10.99 5.39
N SER A 40 0.26 11.55 6.19
CA SER A 40 0.33 11.53 7.64
C SER A 40 0.34 10.11 8.18
N GLN A 41 1.06 9.92 9.28
CA GLN A 41 0.99 8.74 10.14
C GLN A 41 0.71 9.15 11.60
N ALA A 42 0.13 10.34 11.79
CA ALA A 42 -0.32 10.77 13.10
C ALA A 42 -1.41 9.82 13.61
N SER A 43 -1.49 9.67 14.94
CA SER A 43 -2.44 8.74 15.54
C SER A 43 -3.88 9.06 15.14
N GLY A 44 -4.59 8.06 14.60
CA GLY A 44 -5.96 8.19 14.09
C GLY A 44 -6.05 8.64 12.63
N TYR A 45 -4.92 8.89 11.97
CA TYR A 45 -4.80 9.33 10.58
C TYR A 45 -3.90 8.41 9.75
N GLU A 46 -3.58 7.23 10.27
CA GLU A 46 -2.72 6.27 9.61
C GLU A 46 -3.31 5.87 8.23
N PRO A 47 -2.45 5.78 7.19
CA PRO A 47 -2.92 5.41 5.86
C PRO A 47 -3.43 3.98 5.84
N VAL A 48 -4.57 3.75 5.18
CA VAL A 48 -5.05 2.41 4.88
C VAL A 48 -4.74 2.12 3.42
N ILE A 49 -3.84 1.15 3.21
CA ILE A 49 -3.43 0.69 1.89
C ILE A 49 -4.30 -0.50 1.51
N GLY A 50 -4.97 -0.42 0.36
CA GLY A 50 -5.94 -1.41 -0.09
C GLY A 50 -5.75 -1.82 -1.54
N PRO A 51 -4.75 -2.67 -1.86
CA PRO A 51 -4.72 -3.43 -3.10
C PRO A 51 -5.90 -4.40 -3.12
N TYR A 52 -6.56 -4.52 -4.26
CA TYR A 52 -7.68 -5.44 -4.38
C TYR A 52 -7.24 -6.90 -4.19
N GLY A 53 -8.01 -7.66 -3.42
CA GLY A 53 -7.75 -9.09 -3.27
C GLY A 53 -8.41 -9.74 -2.07
N VAL A 54 -8.30 -11.06 -2.00
CA VAL A 54 -8.76 -11.89 -0.90
C VAL A 54 -7.91 -11.64 0.34
N ILE A 55 -8.57 -11.39 1.48
CA ILE A 55 -7.97 -11.32 2.81
C ILE A 55 -8.09 -12.67 3.52
N ASP A 56 -9.27 -13.28 3.48
CA ASP A 56 -9.56 -14.54 4.18
C ASP A 56 -10.82 -15.21 3.61
N GLY A 57 -10.97 -16.52 3.82
CA GLY A 57 -12.09 -17.33 3.35
C GLY A 57 -12.12 -17.55 1.84
N GLY A 58 -13.31 -17.66 1.27
CA GLY A 58 -13.51 -17.85 -0.17
C GLY A 58 -13.08 -19.20 -0.72
N ALA A 59 -13.08 -20.24 0.11
CA ALA A 59 -12.86 -21.61 -0.34
C ALA A 59 -13.92 -21.99 -1.39
N VAL A 60 -13.48 -22.51 -2.53
CA VAL A 60 -14.35 -23.02 -3.59
C VAL A 60 -14.26 -24.54 -3.55
N ILE A 61 -15.41 -25.20 -3.52
CA ILE A 61 -15.53 -26.65 -3.43
C ILE A 61 -16.48 -27.19 -4.51
N PRO A 62 -16.44 -28.49 -4.81
CA PRO A 62 -17.51 -29.14 -5.56
C PRO A 62 -18.88 -28.79 -4.99
N ALA A 63 -19.87 -28.54 -5.85
CA ALA A 63 -21.22 -28.25 -5.39
C ALA A 63 -21.75 -29.38 -4.50
N VAL A 64 -22.18 -29.05 -3.29
CA VAL A 64 -22.67 -30.02 -2.30
C VAL A 64 -23.94 -30.73 -2.80
N GLY A 65 -24.77 -30.02 -3.57
CA GLY A 65 -25.94 -30.58 -4.25
C GLY A 65 -25.61 -31.54 -5.39
N ALA A 66 -24.33 -31.73 -5.72
CA ALA A 66 -23.84 -32.52 -6.85
C ALA A 66 -24.45 -32.11 -8.21
N GLY A 67 -24.84 -30.85 -8.33
CA GLY A 67 -25.33 -30.27 -9.59
C GLY A 67 -24.26 -30.33 -10.66
N ASN A 68 -24.67 -30.62 -11.90
CA ASN A 68 -23.75 -30.63 -13.02
C ASN A 68 -23.17 -29.25 -13.26
N ASN A 69 -21.84 -29.19 -13.44
CA ASN A 69 -21.10 -27.98 -13.80
C ASN A 69 -21.13 -26.88 -12.73
N ASN A 70 -21.42 -27.23 -11.47
CA ASN A 70 -21.57 -26.25 -10.40
C ASN A 70 -20.45 -26.39 -9.37
N VAL A 71 -20.06 -25.27 -8.77
CA VAL A 71 -19.23 -25.19 -7.56
C VAL A 71 -19.92 -24.35 -6.50
N ASP A 72 -19.57 -24.57 -5.24
CA ASP A 72 -19.99 -23.72 -4.13
C ASP A 72 -18.79 -22.90 -3.63
N ALA A 73 -19.04 -21.65 -3.27
CA ALA A 73 -18.05 -20.76 -2.69
C ALA A 73 -18.43 -20.37 -1.27
N ALA A 74 -17.52 -20.57 -0.33
CA ALA A 74 -17.67 -20.12 1.05
C ALA A 74 -17.65 -18.58 1.12
N ALA A 75 -18.14 -18.02 2.22
CA ALA A 75 -18.04 -16.58 2.46
C ALA A 75 -16.56 -16.12 2.39
N VAL A 76 -16.34 -14.90 1.89
CA VAL A 76 -15.01 -14.34 1.69
C VAL A 76 -14.91 -12.92 2.23
N VAL A 77 -13.76 -12.60 2.82
CA VAL A 77 -13.40 -11.23 3.20
C VAL A 77 -12.40 -10.70 2.19
N LEU A 78 -12.70 -9.56 1.59
CA LEU A 78 -11.88 -8.93 0.56
C LEU A 78 -11.38 -7.57 1.03
N MET A 79 -10.19 -7.19 0.57
CA MET A 79 -9.77 -5.79 0.49
C MET A 79 -10.28 -5.28 -0.86
N ALA A 80 -11.27 -4.40 -0.86
CA ALA A 80 -11.88 -3.89 -2.10
C ALA A 80 -12.52 -2.50 -1.88
N PRO A 81 -11.74 -1.47 -1.49
CA PRO A 81 -12.28 -0.17 -1.05
C PRO A 81 -13.15 0.60 -2.06
N GLY A 82 -13.18 0.23 -3.34
CA GLY A 82 -14.09 0.80 -4.35
C GLY A 82 -15.21 -0.13 -4.79
N MET A 83 -15.38 -1.29 -4.14
CA MET A 83 -16.47 -2.22 -4.39
C MET A 83 -17.72 -1.79 -3.61
N THR A 84 -18.91 -2.06 -4.16
CA THR A 84 -20.17 -1.73 -3.49
C THR A 84 -20.26 -2.49 -2.17
N GLY A 85 -20.56 -1.78 -1.08
CA GLY A 85 -20.64 -2.37 0.27
C GLY A 85 -19.32 -2.44 1.04
N ALA A 86 -18.20 -2.04 0.44
CA ALA A 86 -16.92 -1.96 1.16
C ALA A 86 -16.91 -0.83 2.19
N SER A 87 -16.26 -1.07 3.32
CA SER A 87 -16.07 -0.08 4.38
C SER A 87 -15.28 1.12 3.87
N ALA A 88 -15.83 2.32 4.02
CA ALA A 88 -15.16 3.57 3.67
C ALA A 88 -13.92 3.87 4.54
N THR A 89 -13.76 3.19 5.68
CA THR A 89 -12.62 3.38 6.60
C THR A 89 -11.58 2.27 6.49
N THR A 90 -11.99 1.02 6.39
CA THR A 90 -11.05 -0.12 6.35
C THR A 90 -10.80 -0.66 4.94
N GLY A 91 -11.65 -0.31 3.97
CA GLY A 91 -11.61 -0.86 2.61
C GLY A 91 -12.06 -2.31 2.51
N ARG A 92 -12.49 -2.93 3.62
CA ARG A 92 -12.88 -4.35 3.67
C ARG A 92 -14.35 -4.54 3.33
N ILE A 93 -14.66 -5.66 2.70
CA ILE A 93 -16.02 -6.15 2.47
C ILE A 93 -16.09 -7.64 2.82
N THR A 94 -17.22 -8.08 3.37
CA THR A 94 -17.55 -9.50 3.53
C THR A 94 -18.63 -9.85 2.52
N VAL A 95 -18.35 -10.84 1.68
CA VAL A 95 -19.31 -11.39 0.71
C VAL A 95 -19.78 -12.73 1.26
N ALA A 96 -21.10 -12.92 1.25
CA ALA A 96 -21.72 -14.15 1.73
C ALA A 96 -21.31 -15.34 0.84
N ALA A 97 -21.44 -16.56 1.40
CA ALA A 97 -21.30 -17.78 0.62
C ALA A 97 -22.33 -17.79 -0.52
N ASP A 98 -21.96 -18.41 -1.63
CA ASP A 98 -22.83 -18.60 -2.78
C ASP A 98 -22.74 -20.06 -3.23
N THR A 99 -23.88 -20.62 -3.65
CA THR A 99 -24.01 -22.02 -4.02
C THR A 99 -24.41 -22.13 -5.47
N ASP A 100 -24.07 -23.25 -6.10
CA ASP A 100 -24.48 -23.53 -7.47
C ASP A 100 -23.96 -22.50 -8.50
N LEU A 101 -22.73 -22.00 -8.29
CA LEU A 101 -22.04 -21.15 -9.25
C LEU A 101 -21.75 -21.94 -10.53
N SER A 102 -22.48 -21.60 -11.59
CA SER A 102 -22.45 -22.36 -12.84
C SER A 102 -21.19 -22.08 -13.65
N CYS A 103 -20.44 -23.13 -13.93
CA CYS A 103 -19.26 -23.12 -14.80
C CYS A 103 -19.60 -23.61 -16.21
N THR A 104 -18.93 -23.02 -17.20
CA THR A 104 -19.08 -23.41 -18.61
C THR A 104 -18.17 -24.60 -18.91
N ARG A 105 -18.72 -25.62 -19.58
CA ARG A 105 -17.96 -26.78 -20.11
C ARG A 105 -17.43 -26.48 -21.52
N GLY A 106 -16.58 -27.37 -22.03
CA GLY A 106 -16.14 -27.31 -23.42
C GLY A 106 -17.30 -27.42 -24.41
N SER A 107 -17.04 -27.15 -25.69
CA SER A 107 -18.05 -27.23 -26.75
C SER A 107 -17.51 -27.95 -27.98
N SER A 108 -18.31 -28.86 -28.55
CA SER A 108 -17.91 -29.65 -29.73
C SER A 108 -16.58 -30.39 -29.49
N THR A 109 -15.56 -30.16 -30.31
CA THR A 109 -14.22 -30.74 -30.18
C THR A 109 -13.33 -29.99 -29.19
N ASN A 110 -13.74 -28.80 -28.75
CA ASN A 110 -12.97 -27.96 -27.83
C ASN A 110 -13.29 -28.33 -26.39
N THR A 111 -12.58 -29.32 -25.87
CA THR A 111 -12.84 -29.93 -24.56
C THR A 111 -12.26 -29.16 -23.37
N HIS A 112 -11.26 -28.30 -23.58
CA HIS A 112 -10.50 -27.63 -22.52
C HIS A 112 -10.95 -26.18 -22.35
N ILE A 113 -11.46 -25.85 -21.17
CA ILE A 113 -11.88 -24.50 -20.79
C ILE A 113 -11.51 -24.22 -19.34
N ILE A 114 -11.20 -22.96 -19.03
CA ILE A 114 -10.95 -22.48 -17.68
C ILE A 114 -12.02 -21.46 -17.33
N ASN A 115 -12.65 -21.61 -16.18
CA ASN A 115 -13.60 -20.66 -15.61
C ASN A 115 -12.92 -19.96 -14.42
N SER A 116 -13.02 -18.65 -14.33
CA SER A 116 -12.59 -17.88 -13.16
C SER A 116 -13.76 -17.64 -12.24
N ILE A 117 -13.64 -18.06 -10.98
CA ILE A 117 -14.56 -17.69 -9.92
C ILE A 117 -14.08 -16.35 -9.36
N THR A 118 -14.95 -15.36 -9.39
CA THR A 118 -14.63 -13.98 -9.03
C THR A 118 -15.64 -13.41 -8.05
N VAL A 119 -15.25 -12.36 -7.35
CA VAL A 119 -16.22 -11.41 -6.80
C VAL A 119 -16.20 -10.15 -7.64
N ASN A 120 -17.36 -9.75 -8.15
CA ASN A 120 -17.48 -8.58 -9.03
C ASN A 120 -17.63 -7.26 -8.24
N SER A 121 -17.62 -6.13 -8.95
CA SER A 121 -17.70 -4.79 -8.36
C SER A 121 -18.97 -4.48 -7.56
N SER A 122 -20.02 -5.31 -7.69
CA SER A 122 -21.23 -5.22 -6.87
C SER A 122 -21.14 -5.93 -5.52
N GLY A 123 -20.03 -6.63 -5.24
CA GLY A 123 -19.84 -7.38 -4.00
C GLY A 123 -20.52 -8.74 -3.99
N ALA A 124 -20.60 -9.41 -5.16
CA ALA A 124 -21.22 -10.72 -5.31
C ALA A 124 -20.32 -11.66 -6.13
N TYR A 125 -20.45 -12.96 -5.87
CA TYR A 125 -19.77 -13.98 -6.66
C TYR A 125 -20.26 -13.97 -8.12
N ALA A 126 -19.35 -14.26 -9.04
CA ALA A 126 -19.61 -14.37 -10.46
C ALA A 126 -18.61 -15.31 -11.11
N VAL A 127 -19.05 -16.06 -12.12
CA VAL A 127 -18.20 -16.92 -12.94
C VAL A 127 -17.91 -16.24 -14.27
N VAL A 128 -16.64 -16.15 -14.63
CA VAL A 128 -16.19 -15.67 -15.94
C VAL A 128 -15.65 -16.87 -16.71
N ALA A 129 -16.21 -17.17 -17.87
CA ALA A 129 -15.78 -18.29 -18.69
C ALA A 129 -14.65 -17.88 -19.66
N GLY A 130 -13.66 -18.76 -19.81
CA GLY A 130 -12.64 -18.70 -20.85
C GLY A 130 -13.18 -19.07 -22.23
N THR A 131 -12.28 -19.06 -23.22
CA THR A 131 -12.59 -19.58 -24.55
C THR A 131 -12.13 -21.03 -24.63
N ALA A 132 -13.02 -21.97 -24.94
CA ALA A 132 -12.65 -23.38 -25.02
C ALA A 132 -11.72 -23.69 -26.22
N THR A 133 -10.80 -24.63 -26.07
CA THR A 133 -9.99 -25.21 -27.17
C THR A 133 -9.65 -26.68 -26.90
N THR A 134 -8.75 -27.29 -27.67
CA THR A 134 -8.37 -28.71 -27.57
C THR A 134 -7.25 -29.00 -26.57
N ALA A 135 -6.70 -27.99 -25.88
CA ALA A 135 -5.64 -28.11 -24.88
C ALA A 135 -5.70 -26.94 -23.89
N PHE A 136 -5.13 -27.09 -22.69
CA PHE A 136 -4.96 -25.95 -21.78
C PHE A 136 -3.86 -25.01 -22.25
N SER A 137 -4.02 -23.74 -21.88
CA SER A 137 -3.01 -22.69 -22.00
C SER A 137 -2.88 -22.00 -20.64
N GLU A 138 -1.69 -21.56 -20.28
CA GLU A 138 -1.50 -20.68 -19.12
C GLU A 138 -1.55 -19.20 -19.54
N THR A 139 -1.65 -18.91 -20.84
CA THR A 139 -1.78 -17.53 -21.34
C THR A 139 -3.17 -17.00 -21.08
N ARG A 140 -3.26 -15.98 -20.21
CA ARG A 140 -4.51 -15.27 -19.90
C ARG A 140 -5.17 -14.74 -21.19
N GLY A 141 -6.47 -14.97 -21.33
CA GLY A 141 -7.28 -14.52 -22.46
C GLY A 141 -7.11 -15.31 -23.76
N ALA A 142 -6.14 -16.23 -23.83
CA ALA A 142 -6.03 -17.15 -24.96
C ALA A 142 -7.08 -18.28 -24.86
N SER A 143 -7.41 -18.91 -25.98
CA SER A 143 -8.22 -20.12 -25.96
C SER A 143 -7.52 -21.24 -25.17
N GLY A 144 -8.27 -21.96 -24.35
CA GLY A 144 -7.76 -22.93 -23.38
C GLY A 144 -7.14 -22.31 -22.13
N GLY A 145 -7.02 -20.99 -22.08
CA GLY A 145 -6.41 -20.26 -20.98
C GLY A 145 -7.40 -19.57 -20.04
N PRO A 146 -6.92 -19.07 -18.89
CA PRO A 146 -7.77 -18.40 -17.93
C PRO A 146 -8.33 -17.08 -18.52
N PRO A 147 -9.63 -16.78 -18.41
CA PRO A 147 -10.23 -15.58 -19.01
C PRO A 147 -9.79 -14.30 -18.32
N PHE A 148 -9.60 -13.19 -19.05
CA PHE A 148 -9.53 -11.89 -18.39
C PHE A 148 -10.78 -11.63 -17.54
N ILE A 149 -10.60 -11.18 -16.31
CA ILE A 149 -11.71 -10.80 -15.43
C ILE A 149 -12.03 -9.31 -15.56
N PRO A 150 -13.28 -8.88 -15.32
CA PRO A 150 -13.63 -7.45 -15.37
C PRO A 150 -12.78 -6.62 -14.40
N VAL A 151 -12.41 -5.40 -14.81
CA VAL A 151 -11.69 -4.44 -13.94
C VAL A 151 -12.51 -4.17 -12.68
N GLY A 152 -11.88 -4.28 -11.52
CA GLY A 152 -12.52 -4.10 -10.22
C GLY A 152 -13.17 -5.36 -9.63
N SER A 153 -13.13 -6.48 -10.35
CA SER A 153 -13.37 -7.81 -9.78
C SER A 153 -12.11 -8.34 -9.09
N ILE A 154 -12.27 -9.39 -8.28
CA ILE A 154 -11.17 -10.13 -7.63
C ILE A 154 -11.30 -11.60 -7.99
N GLU A 155 -10.22 -12.24 -8.46
CA GLU A 155 -10.19 -13.69 -8.71
C GLU A 155 -10.00 -14.47 -7.40
N VAL A 156 -10.91 -15.40 -7.12
CA VAL A 156 -10.91 -16.21 -5.90
C VAL A 156 -10.43 -17.65 -6.18
N ALA A 157 -10.76 -18.17 -7.36
CA ALA A 157 -10.39 -19.51 -7.81
C ALA A 157 -10.42 -19.61 -9.34
N GLN A 158 -9.86 -20.69 -9.86
CA GLN A 158 -10.10 -21.15 -11.23
C GLN A 158 -10.65 -22.59 -11.21
N VAL A 159 -11.53 -22.89 -12.14
CA VAL A 159 -12.08 -24.23 -12.39
C VAL A 159 -11.69 -24.65 -13.80
N ARG A 160 -10.94 -25.74 -13.94
CA ARG A 160 -10.36 -26.18 -15.22
C ARG A 160 -11.02 -27.49 -15.66
N LEU A 161 -11.71 -27.47 -16.80
CA LEU A 161 -12.54 -28.58 -17.25
C LEU A 161 -12.04 -29.10 -18.61
N THR A 162 -12.06 -30.43 -18.78
CA THR A 162 -11.54 -31.15 -19.97
C THR A 162 -12.62 -31.94 -20.73
N SER A 163 -13.89 -31.60 -20.51
CA SER A 163 -15.04 -32.32 -21.09
C SER A 163 -16.12 -31.37 -21.59
N ILE A 164 -16.88 -31.82 -22.59
CA ILE A 164 -18.10 -31.17 -23.09
C ILE A 164 -19.37 -31.69 -22.41
N THR A 165 -19.27 -32.83 -21.73
CA THR A 165 -20.42 -33.50 -21.11
C THR A 165 -20.71 -32.85 -19.76
N ALA A 166 -21.98 -32.56 -19.52
CA ALA A 166 -22.43 -32.08 -18.22
C ALA A 166 -22.17 -33.14 -17.15
N ALA A 167 -21.44 -32.77 -16.10
CA ALA A 167 -21.09 -33.64 -14.99
C ALA A 167 -20.80 -32.81 -13.73
N PRO A 168 -20.90 -33.40 -12.53
CA PRO A 168 -20.44 -32.74 -11.31
C PRO A 168 -18.96 -32.37 -11.42
N ILE A 169 -18.58 -31.22 -10.84
CA ILE A 169 -17.19 -30.79 -10.79
C ILE A 169 -16.49 -31.48 -9.62
N THR A 170 -15.25 -31.94 -9.80
CA THR A 170 -14.47 -32.59 -8.73
C THR A 170 -13.48 -31.61 -8.11
N ALA A 171 -12.96 -31.96 -6.92
CA ALA A 171 -11.97 -31.12 -6.23
C ALA A 171 -10.68 -30.94 -7.05
N ASP A 172 -10.30 -31.95 -7.83
CA ASP A 172 -9.10 -31.90 -8.68
C ASP A 172 -9.23 -30.94 -9.87
N GLU A 173 -10.46 -30.52 -10.21
CA GLU A 173 -10.75 -29.52 -11.23
C GLU A 173 -10.71 -28.08 -10.67
N ILE A 174 -10.52 -27.89 -9.35
CA ILE A 174 -10.58 -26.59 -8.67
C ILE A 174 -9.19 -26.16 -8.19
N TYR A 175 -8.80 -24.93 -8.52
CA TYR A 175 -7.47 -24.39 -8.28
C TYR A 175 -7.56 -23.05 -7.53
N GLN A 176 -6.87 -22.95 -6.39
CA GLN A 176 -6.86 -21.74 -5.53
C GLN A 176 -5.47 -21.41 -4.99
N VAL A 177 -4.43 -21.54 -5.82
CA VAL A 177 -3.07 -21.15 -5.41
C VAL A 177 -2.91 -19.63 -5.47
N VAL A 178 -2.48 -19.04 -4.36
CA VAL A 178 -2.17 -17.60 -4.25
C VAL A 178 -1.20 -17.15 -5.35
N GLY A 179 -1.52 -16.04 -6.01
CA GLY A 179 -0.67 -15.46 -7.05
C GLY A 179 -0.76 -16.15 -8.41
N THR A 180 -1.48 -17.26 -8.52
CA THR A 180 -1.69 -17.99 -9.79
C THR A 180 -3.17 -18.14 -10.14
N HIS A 181 -3.98 -18.57 -9.18
CA HIS A 181 -5.43 -18.83 -9.34
C HIS A 181 -6.29 -18.05 -8.34
N GLN A 182 -5.64 -17.33 -7.42
CA GLN A 182 -6.28 -16.47 -6.43
C GLN A 182 -5.51 -15.16 -6.30
N GLU A 183 -6.23 -14.06 -6.37
CA GLU A 183 -5.72 -12.72 -6.17
C GLU A 183 -5.78 -12.33 -4.70
N ARG A 184 -4.62 -12.28 -4.03
CA ARG A 184 -4.48 -11.88 -2.62
C ARG A 184 -4.19 -10.39 -2.46
N TYR A 185 -4.69 -9.76 -1.41
CA TYR A 185 -4.46 -8.33 -1.16
C TYR A 185 -3.01 -8.01 -0.74
N ASP A 186 -2.34 -8.97 -0.12
CA ASP A 186 -1.00 -8.90 0.46
C ASP A 186 0.09 -9.56 -0.42
N TYR A 187 -0.27 -9.91 -1.66
CA TYR A 187 0.64 -10.54 -2.61
C TYR A 187 0.66 -9.80 -3.97
N PRO A 188 1.86 -9.50 -4.51
CA PRO A 188 3.17 -9.56 -3.85
C PRO A 188 3.25 -8.64 -2.63
N VAL A 189 4.24 -8.85 -1.77
CA VAL A 189 4.47 -7.95 -0.63
C VAL A 189 4.88 -6.55 -1.13
N TYR A 190 4.59 -5.52 -0.37
CA TYR A 190 4.88 -4.14 -0.76
C TYR A 190 5.49 -3.32 0.39
N SER A 191 6.20 -2.27 0.02
CA SER A 191 6.68 -1.21 0.90
C SER A 191 6.01 0.12 0.57
N VAL A 192 6.03 1.05 1.54
CA VAL A 192 5.36 2.35 1.43
C VAL A 192 6.34 3.47 1.76
N ASP A 193 6.47 4.43 0.84
CA ASP A 193 7.10 5.73 1.09
C ASP A 193 6.00 6.76 1.34
N TYR A 194 5.70 6.98 2.62
CA TYR A 194 4.64 7.88 3.07
C TYR A 194 4.90 9.34 2.68
N LEU A 195 6.16 9.77 2.67
CA LEU A 195 6.51 11.15 2.32
C LEU A 195 6.28 11.45 0.84
N ARG A 196 6.56 10.47 -0.04
CA ARG A 196 6.32 10.59 -1.48
C ARG A 196 4.97 10.02 -1.95
N GLY A 197 4.16 9.50 -1.02
CA GLY A 197 2.90 8.83 -1.32
C GLY A 197 3.02 7.74 -2.38
N LYS A 198 4.00 6.86 -2.19
CA LYS A 198 4.37 5.82 -3.16
C LYS A 198 4.33 4.45 -2.52
N ILE A 199 3.84 3.47 -3.27
CA ILE A 199 3.87 2.05 -2.92
C ILE A 199 4.75 1.33 -3.93
N THR A 200 5.59 0.43 -3.45
CA THR A 200 6.43 -0.42 -4.30
C THR A 200 6.21 -1.88 -3.94
N PHE A 201 5.68 -2.66 -4.87
CA PHE A 201 5.55 -4.11 -4.77
C PHE A 201 6.88 -4.79 -5.05
N SER A 202 7.13 -5.94 -4.43
CA SER A 202 8.34 -6.75 -4.62
C SER A 202 8.42 -7.42 -5.99
N ALA A 203 7.30 -7.50 -6.71
CA ALA A 203 7.19 -8.02 -8.06
C ALA A 203 6.01 -7.34 -8.78
N ALA A 204 6.01 -7.39 -10.11
CA ALA A 204 4.94 -6.81 -10.91
C ALA A 204 3.61 -7.48 -10.59
N LEU A 205 2.56 -6.68 -10.44
CA LEU A 205 1.21 -7.18 -10.23
C LEU A 205 0.71 -7.95 -11.46
N PRO A 206 0.08 -9.12 -11.29
CA PRO A 206 -0.44 -9.90 -12.40
C PRO A 206 -1.47 -9.11 -13.24
N LEU A 207 -1.28 -9.12 -14.56
CA LEU A 207 -2.12 -8.42 -15.53
C LEU A 207 -3.35 -9.26 -15.91
N ILE A 208 -4.17 -9.57 -14.92
CA ILE A 208 -5.23 -10.57 -15.06
C ILE A 208 -6.60 -10.00 -15.44
N HIS A 209 -6.73 -8.67 -15.50
CA HIS A 209 -7.99 -7.98 -15.78
C HIS A 209 -8.10 -7.59 -17.26
N THR A 210 -9.33 -7.36 -17.73
CA THR A 210 -9.62 -6.91 -19.10
C THR A 210 -8.75 -5.71 -19.48
N GLY A 211 -8.13 -5.79 -20.65
CA GLY A 211 -7.15 -4.79 -21.12
C GLY A 211 -5.73 -5.06 -20.62
N SER A 212 -5.46 -6.23 -20.05
CA SER A 212 -4.16 -6.61 -19.48
C SER A 212 -3.69 -5.62 -18.42
N VAL A 213 -4.57 -5.32 -17.46
CA VAL A 213 -4.26 -4.40 -16.36
C VAL A 213 -4.16 -5.15 -15.02
N ALA A 214 -3.37 -4.58 -14.12
CA ALA A 214 -3.24 -5.06 -12.75
C ALA A 214 -4.52 -4.81 -11.93
N LYS A 215 -4.59 -5.46 -10.77
CA LYS A 215 -5.57 -5.14 -9.72
C LYS A 215 -5.57 -3.66 -9.37
N SER A 216 -6.71 -3.15 -8.91
CA SER A 216 -6.78 -1.77 -8.41
C SER A 216 -6.01 -1.65 -7.10
N VAL A 217 -5.06 -0.71 -7.05
CA VAL A 217 -4.38 -0.32 -5.81
C VAL A 217 -4.96 1.00 -5.35
N ARG A 218 -5.53 1.03 -4.14
CA ARG A 218 -6.13 2.24 -3.57
C ARG A 218 -5.53 2.56 -2.21
N ALA A 219 -5.57 3.82 -1.83
CA ALA A 219 -5.17 4.24 -0.50
C ALA A 219 -6.16 5.27 0.06
N ARG A 220 -6.47 5.14 1.35
CA ARG A 220 -7.14 6.15 2.17
C ARG A 220 -6.07 6.80 3.02
N VAL A 221 -5.80 8.07 2.76
CA VAL A 221 -4.65 8.79 3.31
C VAL A 221 -5.10 10.08 3.97
N ALA A 222 -4.30 10.61 4.88
CA ALA A 222 -4.50 11.95 5.42
C ALA A 222 -3.31 12.84 5.05
N THR A 223 -3.55 14.11 4.75
CA THR A 223 -2.49 15.09 4.48
C THR A 223 -2.27 15.99 5.69
N PRO A 224 -1.02 16.32 6.04
CA PRO A 224 -0.74 17.16 7.20
C PRO A 224 -1.24 18.60 7.00
N VAL A 225 -1.73 19.18 8.09
CA VAL A 225 -1.94 20.62 8.25
C VAL A 225 -0.77 21.17 9.05
N PHE A 226 0.09 21.91 8.38
CA PHE A 226 1.32 22.43 8.98
C PHE A 226 1.06 23.70 9.78
N ALA A 227 1.71 23.80 10.94
CA ALA A 227 1.85 25.03 11.70
C ALA A 227 3.33 25.36 11.88
N GLU A 228 3.67 26.65 11.81
CA GLU A 228 5.02 27.15 12.03
C GLU A 228 5.45 26.99 13.49
N ILE A 229 6.71 26.60 13.68
CA ILE A 229 7.37 26.64 14.99
C ILE A 229 8.06 27.99 15.13
N ALA A 230 7.50 28.86 15.96
CA ALA A 230 8.08 30.17 16.20
C ALA A 230 9.48 30.07 16.84
N ASN A 231 10.39 30.98 16.45
CA ASN A 231 11.74 31.11 17.02
C ASN A 231 12.55 29.80 17.00
N SER A 232 12.36 28.98 15.97
CA SER A 232 13.12 27.74 15.76
C SER A 232 14.42 27.99 15.01
N ARG A 233 15.45 27.20 15.28
CA ARG A 233 16.76 27.24 14.61
C ARG A 233 17.46 25.88 14.65
N ASP A 234 18.61 25.82 13.99
CA ASP A 234 19.54 24.69 14.02
C ASP A 234 18.90 23.38 13.54
N TRP A 235 18.14 23.44 12.43
CA TRP A 235 17.60 22.23 11.78
C TRP A 235 18.74 21.32 11.33
N VAL A 236 18.68 20.06 11.75
CA VAL A 236 19.52 18.99 11.26
C VAL A 236 18.59 17.94 10.66
N PRO A 237 18.67 17.63 9.36
CA PRO A 237 17.87 16.57 8.77
C PRO A 237 18.30 15.19 9.29
N ALA A 238 17.38 14.25 9.27
CA ALA A 238 17.70 12.84 9.44
C ALA A 238 18.41 12.32 8.18
N GLU A 239 19.63 11.82 8.34
CA GLU A 239 20.46 11.29 7.26
C GLU A 239 21.04 9.93 7.65
N THR A 240 21.37 9.12 6.65
CA THR A 240 22.10 7.86 6.86
C THR A 240 23.59 8.16 6.93
N SER A 241 24.19 7.90 8.09
CA SER A 241 25.63 7.97 8.28
C SER A 241 26.27 6.62 7.98
N ASN A 242 27.35 6.62 7.21
CA ASN A 242 28.14 5.42 6.90
C ASN A 242 29.49 5.49 7.61
N THR A 243 29.87 4.41 8.29
CA THR A 243 31.16 4.28 8.98
C THR A 243 31.97 3.17 8.30
N THR A 244 33.22 3.47 7.97
CA THR A 244 34.18 2.51 7.41
C THR A 244 35.10 2.01 8.51
N ASN A 245 35.13 0.69 8.73
CA ASN A 245 36.11 0.03 9.60
C ASN A 245 37.04 -0.83 8.74
N SER A 246 38.31 -0.90 9.10
CA SER A 246 39.31 -1.73 8.41
C SER A 246 40.04 -2.58 9.44
N GLU A 247 40.13 -3.89 9.19
CA GLU A 247 40.96 -4.81 9.96
C GLU A 247 42.13 -5.27 9.08
N SER A 248 43.34 -5.11 9.60
CA SER A 248 44.55 -5.55 8.90
C SER A 248 44.85 -7.02 9.18
N TYR A 249 44.95 -7.81 8.11
CA TYR A 249 45.43 -9.18 8.11
C TYR A 249 46.84 -9.25 7.48
N TYR A 250 47.58 -10.34 7.72
CA TYR A 250 48.94 -10.48 7.16
C TYR A 250 48.98 -10.41 5.62
N ASP A 251 47.87 -10.73 4.96
CA ASP A 251 47.73 -10.74 3.50
C ASP A 251 46.97 -9.50 2.96
N GLY A 252 46.69 -8.50 3.81
CA GLY A 252 46.06 -7.24 3.42
C GLY A 252 44.95 -6.77 4.36
N ASP A 253 44.33 -5.64 4.03
CA ASP A 253 43.24 -5.05 4.79
C ASP A 253 41.87 -5.54 4.31
N VAL A 254 41.00 -5.94 5.23
CA VAL A 254 39.59 -6.23 4.95
C VAL A 254 38.73 -5.08 5.48
N GLY A 255 38.07 -4.37 4.57
CA GLY A 255 37.16 -3.28 4.88
C GLY A 255 35.73 -3.75 5.15
N SER A 256 35.05 -3.10 6.07
CA SER A 256 33.61 -3.21 6.29
C SER A 256 32.96 -1.83 6.35
N VAL A 257 31.70 -1.75 5.92
CA VAL A 257 30.89 -0.53 6.01
C VAL A 257 29.65 -0.84 6.84
N SER A 258 29.39 -0.04 7.86
CA SER A 258 28.13 -0.05 8.60
C SER A 258 27.37 1.25 8.34
N SER A 259 26.04 1.17 8.32
CA SER A 259 25.17 2.34 8.13
C SER A 259 24.20 2.47 9.30
N SER A 260 23.88 3.71 9.67
CA SER A 260 22.91 4.02 10.72
C SER A 260 22.10 5.26 10.36
N LEU A 261 20.79 5.23 10.64
CA LEU A 261 19.89 6.36 10.44
C LEU A 261 19.93 7.29 11.66
N GLY A 262 20.31 8.55 11.44
CA GLY A 262 20.29 9.59 12.46
C GLY A 262 18.88 10.15 12.74
N GLN A 263 18.70 10.78 13.90
CA GLN A 263 17.51 11.57 14.19
C GLN A 263 17.62 12.95 13.52
N ALA A 264 16.49 13.52 13.09
CA ALA A 264 16.46 14.95 12.81
C ALA A 264 16.36 15.72 14.14
N SER A 265 16.84 16.97 14.16
CA SER A 265 16.76 17.79 15.36
C SER A 265 16.63 19.28 15.06
N PHE A 266 16.13 20.03 16.03
CA PHE A 266 16.11 21.49 16.03
C PHE A 266 15.97 22.04 17.44
N THR A 267 16.21 23.34 17.61
CA THR A 267 15.95 24.04 18.87
C THR A 267 14.90 25.13 18.65
N ALA A 268 14.00 25.33 19.61
CA ALA A 268 13.06 26.45 19.60
C ALA A 268 12.94 27.13 20.96
N ALA A 269 12.74 28.45 20.95
CA ALA A 269 12.33 29.18 22.13
C ALA A 269 10.82 28.99 22.36
N LEU A 270 10.46 28.48 23.53
CA LEU A 270 9.09 28.23 23.94
C LEU A 270 8.53 29.45 24.67
N GLN A 271 7.21 29.61 24.62
CA GLN A 271 6.52 30.71 25.30
C GLN A 271 6.43 30.45 26.80
N SER A 272 5.92 29.27 27.18
CA SER A 272 5.77 28.88 28.59
C SER A 272 6.56 27.63 28.93
N GLY A 273 6.90 26.81 27.93
CA GLY A 273 7.53 25.51 28.11
C GLY A 273 6.58 24.43 28.63
N VAL A 274 5.27 24.73 28.76
CA VAL A 274 4.26 23.81 29.33
C VAL A 274 3.02 23.70 28.44
N THR A 275 2.53 24.82 27.92
CA THR A 275 1.28 24.90 27.15
C THR A 275 1.49 25.15 25.66
N ASP A 276 2.74 25.19 25.21
CA ASP A 276 3.08 25.32 23.80
C ASP A 276 2.49 24.14 23.00
N GLY A 277 1.76 24.42 21.92
CA GLY A 277 0.98 23.41 21.21
C GLY A 277 1.81 22.23 20.69
N ILE A 278 3.07 22.44 20.33
CA ILE A 278 3.98 21.36 19.92
C ILE A 278 4.24 20.34 21.05
N LEU A 279 4.18 20.77 22.32
CA LEU A 279 4.43 19.88 23.46
C LEU A 279 3.31 18.84 23.64
N SER A 280 2.08 19.13 23.21
CA SER A 280 1.00 18.14 23.25
C SER A 280 1.16 17.05 22.19
N LYS A 281 2.15 17.17 21.30
CA LYS A 281 2.45 16.22 20.24
C LYS A 281 3.69 15.36 20.52
N VAL A 282 4.36 15.58 21.65
CA VAL A 282 5.51 14.77 22.06
C VAL A 282 5.09 13.30 22.20
N GLY A 283 5.91 12.39 21.69
CA GLY A 283 5.64 10.96 21.62
C GLY A 283 4.76 10.52 20.44
N GLN A 284 4.24 11.45 19.64
CA GLN A 284 3.47 11.12 18.43
C GLN A 284 4.37 11.10 17.19
N LYS A 285 4.02 10.24 16.22
CA LYS A 285 4.63 10.24 14.90
C LYS A 285 4.01 11.36 14.07
N LEU A 286 4.84 12.30 13.59
CA LEU A 286 4.40 13.49 12.88
C LEU A 286 5.31 13.77 11.68
N ILE A 287 4.83 14.59 10.76
CA ILE A 287 5.65 15.17 9.69
C ILE A 287 6.18 16.54 10.11
N PHE A 288 7.48 16.75 9.91
CA PHE A 288 8.16 18.03 10.05
C PHE A 288 8.61 18.50 8.67
N ARG A 289 8.37 19.78 8.39
CA ARG A 289 8.75 20.43 7.13
C ARG A 289 9.75 21.54 7.41
N PHE A 290 10.97 21.37 6.92
CA PHE A 290 11.96 22.44 6.91
C PHE A 290 11.96 23.14 5.57
N LYS A 291 11.96 24.47 5.59
CA LYS A 291 12.09 25.29 4.39
C LYS A 291 13.37 26.13 4.50
N PRO A 292 14.36 25.94 3.60
CA PRO A 292 15.55 26.79 3.55
C PRO A 292 15.21 28.25 3.18
N SER A 293 14.07 28.47 2.52
CA SER A 293 13.47 29.80 2.33
C SER A 293 11.98 29.74 2.62
N ARG A 294 11.49 30.59 3.52
CA ARG A 294 10.09 30.66 3.95
C ARG A 294 9.13 30.86 2.78
N SER A 295 9.50 31.69 1.79
CA SER A 295 8.73 31.91 0.57
C SER A 295 9.14 30.99 -0.60
N GLY A 296 10.15 30.14 -0.41
CA GLY A 296 10.63 29.21 -1.43
C GLY A 296 9.73 28.01 -1.62
N SER A 297 9.90 27.35 -2.78
CA SER A 297 9.25 26.09 -3.15
C SER A 297 10.00 24.87 -2.62
N ALA A 298 11.33 24.97 -2.41
CA ALA A 298 12.12 23.88 -1.89
C ALA A 298 11.85 23.65 -0.40
N TYR A 299 11.73 22.38 -0.01
CA TYR A 299 11.56 21.98 1.39
C TYR A 299 12.08 20.55 1.61
N GLN A 300 12.33 20.23 2.88
CA GLN A 300 12.64 18.87 3.32
C GLN A 300 11.50 18.37 4.19
N LEU A 301 11.19 17.07 4.09
CA LEU A 301 10.26 16.41 5.01
C LEU A 301 10.99 15.34 5.82
N THR A 302 10.68 15.29 7.11
CA THR A 302 11.04 14.18 8.00
C THR A 302 9.78 13.71 8.72
N GLN A 303 9.48 12.42 8.67
CA GLN A 303 8.38 11.82 9.43
C GLN A 303 8.96 10.94 10.54
N GLY A 304 8.54 11.17 11.78
CA GLY A 304 9.07 10.42 12.91
C GLY A 304 8.44 10.81 14.24
N VAL A 305 8.84 10.10 15.30
CA VAL A 305 8.33 10.33 16.66
C VAL A 305 9.02 11.54 17.27
N LEU A 306 8.23 12.51 17.75
CA LEU A 306 8.73 13.75 18.36
C LEU A 306 9.21 13.52 19.80
N GLY A 307 10.47 13.81 20.06
CA GLY A 307 11.06 13.92 21.40
C GLY A 307 11.36 15.37 21.77
N VAL A 308 11.47 15.66 23.07
CA VAL A 308 11.90 16.99 23.55
C VAL A 308 12.67 16.89 24.87
N ALA A 309 13.73 17.69 24.98
CA ALA A 309 14.35 18.09 26.25
C ALA A 309 14.12 19.58 26.47
N ARG A 310 13.73 19.98 27.69
CA ARG A 310 13.41 21.38 28.01
C ARG A 310 14.37 21.93 29.05
N THR A 311 14.72 23.20 28.90
CA THR A 311 15.55 23.94 29.85
C THR A 311 14.87 25.26 30.22
N PHE A 312 14.79 25.55 31.52
CA PHE A 312 14.17 26.77 32.06
C PHE A 312 15.27 27.66 32.67
N GLY A 313 15.84 28.53 31.85
CA GLY A 313 16.88 29.45 32.30
C GLY A 313 16.32 30.60 33.15
N VAL A 314 17.16 31.17 34.02
CA VAL A 314 16.79 32.33 34.84
C VAL A 314 16.64 33.56 33.94
N LYS A 315 15.46 34.20 33.96
CA LYS A 315 15.12 35.39 33.16
C LYS A 315 15.29 35.19 31.65
N SER A 316 15.16 33.96 31.16
CA SER A 316 15.16 33.64 29.72
C SER A 316 13.86 32.95 29.32
N SER A 317 13.51 32.98 28.05
CA SER A 317 12.48 32.08 27.52
C SER A 317 12.91 30.62 27.75
N PRO A 318 11.97 29.72 28.08
CA PRO A 318 12.26 28.29 28.10
C PRO A 318 12.72 27.82 26.73
N GLN A 319 13.70 26.92 26.69
CA GLN A 319 14.24 26.36 25.46
C GLN A 319 13.82 24.91 25.32
N GLY A 320 13.41 24.52 24.10
CA GLY A 320 13.16 23.11 23.74
C GLY A 320 14.19 22.64 22.72
N SER A 321 14.92 21.58 23.05
CA SER A 321 15.73 20.81 22.11
C SER A 321 14.89 19.62 21.65
N PHE A 322 14.49 19.63 20.38
CA PHE A 322 13.59 18.65 19.81
C PHE A 322 14.35 17.65 18.95
N THR A 323 13.90 16.40 18.99
CA THR A 323 14.37 15.35 18.10
C THR A 323 13.19 14.71 17.40
N VAL A 324 13.43 14.22 16.18
CA VAL A 324 12.46 13.46 15.39
C VAL A 324 13.11 12.14 15.06
N SER A 325 12.56 11.05 15.60
CA SER A 325 13.06 9.68 15.39
C SER A 325 12.36 9.06 14.19
N PRO A 326 13.01 8.96 13.00
CA PRO A 326 12.34 8.56 11.79
C PRO A 326 12.63 7.09 11.42
N GLU A 327 11.82 6.55 10.52
CA GLU A 327 12.02 5.21 9.92
C GLU A 327 12.69 5.28 8.54
N GLN A 328 12.85 6.49 8.00
CA GLN A 328 13.57 6.76 6.76
C GLN A 328 14.31 8.10 6.84
N ALA A 329 15.32 8.29 6.00
CA ALA A 329 16.00 9.58 5.87
C ALA A 329 15.03 10.69 5.42
N SER A 330 15.43 11.93 5.68
CA SER A 330 14.68 13.11 5.23
C SER A 330 14.63 13.14 3.71
N VAL A 331 13.52 13.64 3.18
CA VAL A 331 13.29 13.70 1.74
C VAL A 331 13.28 15.14 1.28
N ASP A 332 14.10 15.44 0.28
CA ASP A 332 14.15 16.74 -0.37
C ASP A 332 13.11 16.85 -1.48
N PHE A 333 12.43 18.00 -1.51
CA PHE A 333 11.47 18.41 -2.53
C PHE A 333 11.88 19.76 -3.08
N THR A 334 11.77 19.93 -4.40
CA THR A 334 12.11 21.20 -5.10
C THR A 334 10.90 22.12 -5.30
N GLY A 335 9.70 21.66 -4.92
CA GLY A 335 8.40 22.30 -5.15
C GLY A 335 7.39 21.29 -5.68
N LEU A 336 6.10 21.59 -5.53
CA LEU A 336 5.03 20.94 -6.30
C LEU A 336 4.89 21.63 -7.67
#